data_AF-A0AB38BVQ0-F1
#
_entry.id   AF-A0AB38BVQ0-F1
#
_cell.length_a   1.000
_cell.length_b   1.000
_cell.length_c   1.000
_cell.angle_alpha   90.00
_cell.angle_beta   90.00
_cell.angle_gamma   90.00
#
_symmetry.space_group_name_H-M   'P 1'
#
loop_
_entity.id
_entity.type
_entity.pdbx_description
1 polymer ?
#
loop_
_entity_poly.entity_id
_entity_poly.type
_entity_poly.pdbx_seq_one_letter_code
_entity_poly.pdbx_strand_id
1 'polypeptide(L)'
;MANFKSTEMRFLDSIFDMGGGYVLDFSNRTMDEFFMEQLEIDISHEMFSKDGTSKARRVRCLLQNADHPTVIRVLEALWKYRQTIREESNATEDVVNAEGRFLSLLESIRSPGQHAQVVQNPFAAATVIDQGAILDALKQRLYHLRDLPPQKRGYEFEGFLKELFDSSKLQARSPFSLVGEQIDGSFQLGNETYLIEAKWVRDPIGAAELHTFQGKLDQKAAWARGVFISYGGFTQEGLHAFGRGRKVICMSGEDIYKALGRRIPIAEVIERKVRAAAETGAAFVPLDELFKP
;
A
#
# COMPACT_ATOMS: atom_id res chain seq x y z
N MET A 1 21.46 -5.65 11.57
CA MET A 1 21.26 -4.28 12.07
C MET A 1 20.27 -3.56 11.18
N ALA A 2 19.34 -2.79 11.74
CA ALA A 2 18.42 -1.98 10.94
C ALA A 2 19.18 -0.79 10.36
N ASN A 3 19.40 -0.77 9.06
CA ASN A 3 20.05 0.35 8.40
C ASN A 3 19.00 1.37 7.96
N PHE A 4 18.69 2.32 8.83
CA PHE A 4 17.73 3.38 8.55
C PHE A 4 18.32 4.42 7.59
N LYS A 5 17.62 4.68 6.50
CA LYS A 5 17.89 5.84 5.64
C LYS A 5 17.62 7.13 6.40
N SER A 6 18.31 8.22 6.05
CA SER A 6 18.14 9.52 6.71
C SER A 6 16.68 10.04 6.67
N THR A 7 15.92 9.68 5.65
CA THR A 7 14.48 10.02 5.53
C THR A 7 13.60 9.22 6.48
N GLU A 8 13.91 7.96 6.71
CA GLU A 8 13.21 7.10 7.67
C GLU A 8 13.48 7.60 9.09
N MET A 9 14.74 7.95 9.41
CA MET A 9 15.08 8.52 10.70
C MET A 9 14.40 9.87 10.95
N ARG A 10 14.32 10.76 9.94
CA ARG A 10 13.57 12.02 10.05
C ARG A 10 12.08 11.80 10.26
N PHE A 11 11.51 10.76 9.66
CA PHE A 11 10.11 10.40 9.90
C PHE A 11 9.91 9.93 11.34
N LEU A 12 10.78 9.04 11.83
CA LEU A 12 10.79 8.63 13.24
C LEU A 12 10.95 9.82 14.18
N ASP A 13 11.84 10.77 13.83
CA ASP A 13 12.02 12.01 14.58
C ASP A 13 10.75 12.85 14.65
N SER A 14 9.95 12.85 13.59
CA SER A 14 8.70 13.60 13.52
C SER A 14 7.58 12.92 14.32
N ILE A 15 7.44 11.59 14.23
CA ILE A 15 6.33 10.90 14.91
C ILE A 15 6.58 10.71 16.42
N PHE A 16 7.85 10.69 16.84
CA PHE A 16 8.25 10.53 18.23
C PHE A 16 8.82 11.81 18.85
N ASP A 17 8.61 12.97 18.23
CA ASP A 17 9.01 14.29 18.75
C ASP A 17 10.50 14.42 19.10
N MET A 18 11.37 13.76 18.32
CA MET A 18 12.80 13.65 18.62
C MET A 18 13.67 14.78 18.04
N GLY A 19 13.09 15.71 17.30
CA GLY A 19 13.82 16.82 16.67
C GLY A 19 14.58 17.71 17.68
N GLY A 20 14.02 17.92 18.87
CA GLY A 20 14.60 18.73 19.93
C GLY A 20 15.46 17.98 20.95
N GLY A 21 15.72 16.68 20.75
CA GLY A 21 16.40 15.84 21.74
C GLY A 21 15.47 15.14 22.74
N TYR A 22 14.16 15.42 22.68
CA TYR A 22 13.11 14.76 23.43
C TYR A 22 12.71 13.43 22.78
N VAL A 23 11.82 12.68 23.42
CA VAL A 23 11.16 11.50 22.84
C VAL A 23 9.76 11.53 23.44
N LEU A 24 8.75 11.83 22.63
CA LEU A 24 7.37 12.02 23.06
C LEU A 24 7.32 12.93 24.32
N ASP A 25 6.46 12.63 25.28
CA ASP A 25 6.34 13.37 26.55
C ASP A 25 7.23 12.81 27.68
N PHE A 26 8.19 11.93 27.37
CA PHE A 26 9.01 11.29 28.39
C PHE A 26 9.97 12.26 29.12
N SER A 27 10.01 12.13 30.45
CA SER A 27 11.16 12.54 31.27
C SER A 27 12.26 11.48 31.16
N ASN A 28 13.49 11.77 31.63
CA ASN A 28 14.54 10.74 31.65
C ASN A 28 14.11 9.53 32.50
N ARG A 29 13.56 9.78 33.69
CA ARG A 29 13.08 8.73 34.59
C ARG A 29 11.98 7.87 33.95
N THR A 30 10.95 8.49 33.38
CA THR A 30 9.83 7.76 32.79
C THR A 30 10.21 7.04 31.49
N MET A 31 11.20 7.54 30.75
CA MET A 31 11.79 6.83 29.62
C MET A 31 12.55 5.59 30.08
N ASP A 32 13.40 5.71 31.09
CA ASP A 32 14.19 4.59 31.61
C ASP A 32 13.28 3.48 32.16
N GLU A 33 12.24 3.85 32.94
CA GLU A 33 11.20 2.95 33.41
C GLU A 33 10.47 2.25 32.24
N PHE A 34 10.03 3.02 31.23
CA PHE A 34 9.33 2.46 30.06
C PHE A 34 10.19 1.44 29.30
N PHE A 35 11.45 1.77 28.99
CA PHE A 35 12.34 0.88 28.25
C PHE A 35 12.72 -0.36 29.07
N MET A 36 12.91 -0.20 30.39
CA MET A 36 13.25 -1.33 31.25
C MET A 36 12.05 -2.29 31.41
N GLU A 37 10.85 -1.78 31.70
CA GLU A 37 9.68 -2.62 31.99
C GLU A 37 9.05 -3.23 30.73
N GLN A 38 8.94 -2.47 29.62
CA GLN A 38 8.25 -2.91 28.41
C GLN A 38 9.17 -3.65 27.44
N LEU A 39 10.45 -3.27 27.41
CA LEU A 39 11.38 -3.72 26.39
C LEU A 39 12.54 -4.54 26.97
N GLU A 40 12.71 -4.57 28.29
CA GLU A 40 13.86 -5.18 28.98
C GLU A 40 15.20 -4.57 28.51
N ILE A 41 15.20 -3.27 28.22
CA ILE A 41 16.36 -2.52 27.72
C ILE A 41 16.71 -1.41 28.70
N ASP A 42 17.94 -1.44 29.25
CA ASP A 42 18.49 -0.30 29.97
C ASP A 42 18.98 0.78 28.98
N ILE A 43 18.07 1.65 28.56
CA ILE A 43 18.37 2.73 27.60
C ILE A 43 19.30 3.81 28.19
N SER A 44 19.47 3.83 29.52
CA SER A 44 20.34 4.75 30.25
C SER A 44 21.82 4.32 30.21
N HIS A 45 22.09 3.06 29.85
CA HIS A 45 23.44 2.50 29.75
C HIS A 45 24.35 3.32 28.81
N GLU A 46 25.64 3.42 29.15
CA GLU A 46 26.61 4.25 28.43
C GLU A 46 26.76 3.84 26.95
N MET A 47 26.51 2.58 26.62
CA MET A 47 26.58 2.06 25.25
C MET A 47 25.67 2.79 24.26
N PHE A 48 24.57 3.39 24.74
CA PHE A 48 23.63 4.16 23.93
C PHE A 48 23.95 5.66 23.87
N SER A 49 25.00 6.12 24.56
CA SER A 49 25.39 7.53 24.61
C SER A 49 26.52 7.92 23.65
N LYS A 50 26.95 7.02 22.76
CA LYS A 50 28.07 7.23 21.82
C LYS A 50 27.95 8.53 21.02
N ASP A 51 26.73 8.86 20.56
CA ASP A 51 26.45 10.06 19.77
C ASP A 51 25.89 11.22 20.62
N GLY A 52 25.85 11.04 21.95
CA GLY A 52 25.47 12.01 22.97
C GLY A 52 24.37 11.53 23.91
N THR A 53 24.05 12.35 24.91
CA THR A 53 23.32 11.92 26.12
C THR A 53 21.82 12.22 26.12
N SER A 54 21.29 12.89 25.09
CA SER A 54 19.85 13.18 25.01
C SER A 54 19.03 11.91 24.76
N LYS A 55 17.77 11.92 25.21
CA LYS A 55 16.81 10.81 25.02
C LYS A 55 16.75 10.38 23.55
N ALA A 56 16.57 11.35 22.65
CA ALA A 56 16.54 11.09 21.21
C ALA A 56 17.83 10.42 20.71
N ARG A 57 19.01 10.86 21.17
CA ARG A 57 20.29 10.30 20.72
C ARG A 57 20.44 8.85 21.19
N ARG A 58 20.00 8.54 22.41
CA ARG A 58 19.98 7.16 22.93
C ARG A 58 19.05 6.27 22.11
N VAL A 59 17.83 6.72 21.80
CA VAL A 59 16.90 5.97 20.93
C VAL A 59 17.50 5.76 19.54
N ARG A 60 18.07 6.79 18.91
CA ARG A 60 18.70 6.65 17.59
C ARG A 60 19.86 5.65 17.61
N CYS A 61 20.70 5.72 18.64
CA CYS A 61 21.81 4.79 18.83
C CYS A 61 21.29 3.35 18.93
N LEU A 62 20.26 3.11 19.74
CA LEU A 62 19.61 1.79 19.83
C LEU A 62 19.08 1.33 18.46
N LEU A 63 18.30 2.17 17.78
CA LEU A 63 17.66 1.83 16.51
C LEU A 63 18.68 1.49 15.41
N GLN A 64 19.82 2.18 15.38
CA GLN A 64 20.85 1.97 14.35
C GLN A 64 21.74 0.75 14.62
N ASN A 65 21.90 0.35 15.88
CA ASN A 65 22.86 -0.69 16.27
C ASN A 65 22.20 -2.02 16.66
N ALA A 66 20.90 -2.03 16.96
CA ALA A 66 20.17 -3.26 17.31
C ALA A 66 19.82 -4.13 16.09
N ASP A 67 19.44 -5.38 16.36
CA ASP A 67 18.90 -6.30 15.36
C ASP A 67 17.44 -5.94 14.99
N HIS A 68 16.97 -6.46 13.86
CA HIS A 68 15.63 -6.11 13.34
C HIS A 68 14.49 -6.43 14.33
N PRO A 69 14.47 -7.60 15.00
CA PRO A 69 13.43 -7.91 15.98
C PRO A 69 13.37 -6.90 17.14
N THR A 70 14.51 -6.51 17.69
CA THR A 70 14.56 -5.52 18.78
C THR A 70 14.07 -4.16 18.30
N VAL A 71 14.50 -3.73 17.11
CA VAL A 71 14.06 -2.46 16.50
C VAL A 71 12.54 -2.44 16.31
N ILE A 72 11.95 -3.51 15.78
CA ILE A 72 10.50 -3.62 15.60
C ILE A 72 9.78 -3.49 16.95
N ARG A 73 10.21 -4.25 17.97
CA ARG A 73 9.63 -4.18 19.33
C ARG A 73 9.66 -2.77 19.90
N VAL A 74 10.80 -2.08 19.78
CA VAL A 74 10.97 -0.70 20.27
C VAL A 74 10.02 0.24 19.54
N LEU A 75 9.97 0.18 18.22
CA LEU A 75 9.12 1.05 17.40
C LEU A 75 7.63 0.82 17.72
N GLU A 76 7.19 -0.44 17.82
CA GLU A 76 5.80 -0.79 18.16
C GLU A 76 5.40 -0.30 19.55
N ALA A 77 6.29 -0.45 20.54
CA ALA A 77 6.04 0.03 21.90
C ALA A 77 5.91 1.56 21.94
N LEU A 78 6.82 2.29 21.28
CA LEU A 78 6.76 3.75 21.20
C LEU A 78 5.53 4.23 20.43
N TRP A 79 5.16 3.55 19.35
CA TRP A 79 3.97 3.86 18.58
C TRP A 79 2.69 3.68 19.40
N LYS A 80 2.59 2.57 20.12
CA LYS A 80 1.45 2.31 21.01
C LYS A 80 1.35 3.37 22.11
N TYR A 81 2.48 3.71 22.75
CA TYR A 81 2.50 4.76 23.76
C TYR A 81 2.08 6.12 23.20
N ARG A 82 2.57 6.48 21.99
CA ARG A 82 2.15 7.68 21.26
C ARG A 82 0.63 7.71 21.02
N GLN A 83 0.04 6.58 20.61
CA GLN A 83 -1.40 6.49 20.40
C GLN A 83 -2.17 6.77 21.70
N THR A 84 -1.75 6.15 22.81
CA THR A 84 -2.36 6.37 24.13
C THR A 84 -2.34 7.84 24.55
N ILE A 85 -1.18 8.51 24.52
CA ILE A 85 -1.09 9.91 24.96
C ILE A 85 -1.90 10.86 24.07
N ARG A 86 -2.05 10.56 22.78
CA ARG A 86 -2.85 11.37 21.85
C ARG A 86 -4.35 11.16 22.03
N GLU A 87 -4.77 9.93 22.32
CA GLU A 87 -6.16 9.62 22.69
C GLU A 87 -6.54 10.32 24.01
N GLU A 88 -5.68 10.27 25.03
CA GLU A 88 -5.92 10.92 26.33
C GLU A 88 -5.99 12.45 26.22
N SER A 89 -5.16 13.04 25.37
CA SER A 89 -5.10 14.50 25.18
C SER A 89 -6.06 15.03 24.10
N ASN A 90 -6.80 14.17 23.40
CA ASN A 90 -7.58 14.51 22.20
C ASN A 90 -6.75 15.28 21.15
N ALA A 91 -5.46 14.95 21.01
CA ALA A 91 -4.56 15.62 20.09
C ALA A 91 -4.82 15.17 18.64
N THR A 92 -4.91 16.13 17.72
CA THR A 92 -5.05 15.85 16.29
C THR A 92 -3.74 15.33 15.68
N GLU A 93 -3.82 14.40 14.72
CA GLU A 93 -2.65 13.94 13.97
C GLU A 93 -2.12 15.05 13.05
N ASP A 94 -0.90 15.49 13.32
CA ASP A 94 -0.18 16.56 12.62
C ASP A 94 0.79 16.00 11.56
N VAL A 95 1.14 14.72 11.66
CA VAL A 95 1.98 14.03 10.68
C VAL A 95 1.08 13.36 9.63
N VAL A 96 1.15 13.86 8.40
CA VAL A 96 0.37 13.34 7.26
C VAL A 96 0.60 11.83 7.10
N ASN A 97 -0.49 11.06 7.21
CA ASN A 97 -0.54 9.61 7.10
C ASN A 97 0.51 8.90 7.99
N ALA A 98 0.64 9.33 9.24
CA ALA A 98 1.62 8.79 10.20
C ALA A 98 1.53 7.26 10.32
N GLU A 99 0.31 6.74 10.52
CA GLU A 99 0.06 5.30 10.71
C GLU A 99 0.45 4.49 9.48
N GLY A 100 -0.04 4.86 8.29
CA GLY A 100 0.29 4.14 7.06
C GLY A 100 1.79 4.15 6.73
N ARG A 101 2.46 5.29 6.99
CA ARG A 101 3.92 5.42 6.81
C ARG A 101 4.70 4.60 7.84
N PHE A 102 4.21 4.53 9.08
CA PHE A 102 4.81 3.74 10.15
C PHE A 102 4.69 2.23 9.88
N LEU A 103 3.51 1.75 9.49
CA LEU A 103 3.30 0.35 9.09
C LEU A 103 4.18 -0.04 7.90
N SER A 104 4.30 0.84 6.90
CA SER A 104 5.18 0.61 5.74
C SER A 104 6.66 0.50 6.13
N LEU A 105 7.10 1.28 7.13
CA LEU A 105 8.46 1.21 7.66
C LEU A 105 8.69 -0.06 8.47
N LEU A 106 7.72 -0.49 9.29
CA LEU A 106 7.82 -1.76 10.00
C LEU A 106 7.92 -2.95 9.03
N GLU A 107 7.14 -2.95 7.97
CA GLU A 107 7.17 -4.01 6.97
C GLU A 107 8.52 -4.06 6.22
N SER A 108 9.10 -2.90 5.90
CA SER A 108 10.41 -2.86 5.25
C SER A 108 11.55 -3.39 6.14
N ILE A 109 11.41 -3.26 7.47
CA ILE A 109 12.34 -3.83 8.45
C ILE A 109 12.10 -5.33 8.65
N ARG A 110 10.84 -5.79 8.62
CA ARG A 110 10.46 -7.21 8.73
C ARG A 110 10.94 -8.05 7.55
N SER A 111 10.96 -7.44 6.36
CA SER A 111 11.33 -8.11 5.09
C SER A 111 12.52 -7.42 4.40
N PRO A 112 13.75 -7.51 4.94
CA PRO A 112 14.94 -6.88 4.37
C PRO A 112 15.37 -7.64 3.11
N GLY A 113 14.77 -7.31 1.96
CA GLY A 113 15.09 -7.96 0.69
C GLY A 113 14.03 -7.83 -0.41
N GLN A 114 12.77 -7.57 -0.08
CA GLN A 114 11.72 -7.40 -1.11
C GLN A 114 11.72 -6.00 -1.76
N HIS A 115 12.40 -5.01 -1.15
CA HIS A 115 12.58 -3.66 -1.72
C HIS A 115 13.91 -3.45 -2.45
N ALA A 116 14.75 -4.49 -2.54
CA ALA A 116 16.05 -4.42 -3.19
C ALA A 116 16.01 -4.94 -4.64
N GLN A 117 15.04 -4.50 -5.45
CA GLN A 117 15.15 -4.61 -6.90
C GLN A 117 14.92 -3.25 -7.58
N VAL A 118 16.07 -2.65 -7.90
CA VAL A 118 16.36 -1.74 -9.02
C VAL A 118 15.71 -0.34 -8.99
N VAL A 119 16.43 0.61 -8.38
CA VAL A 119 16.51 1.99 -8.94
C VAL A 119 17.88 2.11 -9.58
N GLN A 120 17.96 1.86 -10.89
CA GLN A 120 19.18 1.99 -11.70
C GLN A 120 19.48 3.44 -12.12
N ASN A 121 18.80 4.44 -11.56
CA ASN A 121 19.08 5.84 -11.88
C ASN A 121 19.16 6.71 -10.61
N PRO A 122 20.37 7.07 -10.14
CA PRO A 122 20.57 7.88 -8.94
C PRO A 122 20.05 9.32 -9.05
N PHE A 123 19.61 9.77 -10.24
CA PHE A 123 18.99 11.09 -10.44
C PHE A 123 17.45 11.07 -10.40
N ALA A 124 16.80 9.91 -10.39
CA ALA A 124 15.33 9.85 -10.25
C ALA A 124 14.86 10.21 -8.82
N ALA A 125 15.71 10.01 -7.81
CA ALA A 125 15.39 10.26 -6.40
C ALA A 125 15.38 11.74 -6.00
N ALA A 126 15.76 12.66 -6.90
CA ALA A 126 15.65 14.11 -6.71
C ALA A 126 14.27 14.67 -7.10
N THR A 127 13.37 13.84 -7.63
CA THR A 127 11.98 14.24 -7.80
C THR A 127 11.24 14.02 -6.48
N VAL A 128 10.90 15.12 -5.79
CA VAL A 128 9.67 15.15 -5.00
C VAL A 128 8.57 14.85 -6.02
N ILE A 129 8.23 13.57 -6.21
CA ILE A 129 7.19 13.21 -7.15
C ILE A 129 5.90 13.73 -6.54
N ASP A 130 5.42 14.86 -7.03
CA ASP A 130 4.10 15.35 -6.73
C ASP A 130 3.13 14.24 -7.12
N GLN A 131 2.61 13.50 -6.13
CA GLN A 131 1.65 12.44 -6.38
C GLN A 131 0.42 13.02 -7.09
N GLY A 132 0.07 14.29 -6.87
CA GLY A 132 -0.95 14.99 -7.65
C GLY A 132 -0.62 15.00 -9.13
N ALA A 133 0.62 15.36 -9.50
CA ALA A 133 1.08 15.38 -10.89
C ALA A 133 1.08 13.97 -11.53
N ILE A 134 1.45 12.91 -10.81
CA ILE A 134 1.35 11.53 -11.33
C ILE A 134 -0.11 11.19 -11.64
N LEU A 135 -1.01 11.44 -10.67
CA LEU A 135 -2.42 11.10 -10.81
C LEU A 135 -3.08 11.92 -11.93
N ASP A 136 -2.70 13.19 -12.08
CA ASP A 136 -3.15 14.05 -13.17
C ASP A 136 -2.63 13.55 -14.54
N ALA A 137 -1.37 13.10 -14.62
CA ALA A 137 -0.82 12.48 -15.83
C ALA A 137 -1.51 11.16 -16.19
N LEU A 138 -1.76 10.29 -15.20
CA LEU A 138 -2.52 9.04 -15.37
C LEU A 138 -3.94 9.33 -15.85
N LYS A 139 -4.60 10.34 -15.29
CA LYS A 139 -5.94 10.77 -15.72
C LYS A 139 -5.93 11.22 -17.18
N GLN A 140 -4.96 12.04 -17.58
CA GLN A 140 -4.81 12.48 -18.97
C GLN A 140 -4.53 11.29 -19.91
N ARG A 141 -3.67 10.36 -19.51
CA ARG A 141 -3.38 9.15 -20.30
C ARG A 141 -4.63 8.29 -20.49
N LEU A 142 -5.42 8.07 -19.44
CA LEU A 142 -6.67 7.33 -19.52
C LEU A 142 -7.65 7.94 -20.55
N TYR A 143 -7.72 9.28 -20.62
CA TYR A 143 -8.51 9.95 -21.65
C TYR A 143 -7.98 9.67 -23.05
N HIS A 144 -6.67 9.78 -23.26
CA HIS A 144 -6.07 9.59 -24.58
C HIS A 144 -6.20 8.15 -25.10
N LEU A 145 -6.20 7.15 -24.21
CA LEU A 145 -6.44 5.76 -24.59
C LEU A 145 -7.75 5.57 -25.35
N ARG A 146 -8.79 6.37 -25.05
CA ARG A 146 -10.11 6.26 -25.71
C ARG A 146 -10.03 6.45 -27.22
N ASP A 147 -9.11 7.31 -27.66
CA ASP A 147 -8.95 7.72 -29.06
C ASP A 147 -8.11 6.73 -29.89
N LEU A 148 -7.53 5.72 -29.24
CA LEU A 148 -6.73 4.71 -29.93
C LEU A 148 -7.60 3.67 -30.67
N PRO A 149 -7.08 3.10 -31.78
CA PRO A 149 -7.72 1.98 -32.47
C PRO A 149 -7.93 0.77 -31.54
N PRO A 150 -8.98 -0.05 -31.72
CA PRO A 150 -9.39 -1.08 -30.75
C PRO A 150 -8.28 -2.03 -30.27
N GLN A 151 -7.48 -2.59 -31.19
CA GLN A 151 -6.40 -3.52 -30.83
C GLN A 151 -5.27 -2.83 -30.04
N LYS A 152 -4.81 -1.67 -30.54
CA LYS A 152 -3.77 -0.88 -29.86
C LYS A 152 -4.22 -0.40 -28.49
N ARG A 153 -5.51 -0.05 -28.36
CA ARG A 153 -6.11 0.43 -27.13
C ARG A 153 -6.12 -0.61 -26.01
N GLY A 154 -6.43 -1.87 -26.33
CA GLY A 154 -6.36 -2.97 -25.35
C GLY A 154 -4.94 -3.14 -24.82
N TYR A 155 -3.97 -3.23 -25.72
CA TYR A 155 -2.55 -3.35 -25.36
C TYR A 155 -2.04 -2.16 -24.53
N GLU A 156 -2.34 -0.93 -24.95
CA GLU A 156 -1.94 0.27 -24.21
C GLU A 156 -2.65 0.40 -22.85
N PHE A 157 -3.85 -0.19 -22.72
CA PHE A 157 -4.55 -0.25 -21.45
C PHE A 157 -3.84 -1.13 -20.42
N GLU A 158 -3.29 -2.27 -20.83
CA GLU A 158 -2.47 -3.13 -19.96
C GLU A 158 -1.26 -2.36 -19.40
N GLY A 159 -0.56 -1.61 -20.28
CA GLY A 159 0.55 -0.75 -19.89
C GLY A 159 0.12 0.38 -18.94
N PHE A 160 -1.04 0.99 -19.19
CA PHE A 160 -1.64 1.98 -18.28
C PHE A 160 -1.97 1.40 -16.91
N LEU A 161 -2.56 0.20 -16.86
CA LEU A 161 -2.90 -0.45 -15.60
C LEU A 161 -1.65 -0.76 -14.77
N LYS A 162 -0.57 -1.20 -15.42
CA LYS A 162 0.71 -1.37 -14.76
C LYS A 162 1.19 -0.08 -14.08
N GLU A 163 1.19 1.04 -14.80
CA GLU A 163 1.57 2.34 -14.23
C GLU A 163 0.63 2.80 -13.11
N LEU A 164 -0.68 2.57 -13.27
CA LEU A 164 -1.67 2.87 -12.24
C LEU A 164 -1.37 2.10 -10.95
N PHE A 165 -1.10 0.80 -11.02
CA PHE A 165 -0.78 -0.01 -9.85
C PHE A 165 0.59 0.32 -9.25
N ASP A 166 1.59 0.59 -10.09
CA ASP A 166 2.92 1.03 -9.64
C ASP A 166 2.88 2.40 -8.95
N SER A 167 1.95 3.29 -9.34
CA SER A 167 1.75 4.57 -8.65
C SER A 167 1.39 4.41 -7.16
N SER A 168 0.81 3.25 -6.81
CA SER A 168 0.50 2.84 -5.44
C SER A 168 1.47 1.78 -4.89
N LYS A 169 2.62 1.57 -5.55
CA LYS A 169 3.69 0.64 -5.15
C LYS A 169 3.26 -0.83 -5.02
N LEU A 170 2.27 -1.26 -5.78
CA LEU A 170 1.72 -2.62 -5.72
C LEU A 170 2.57 -3.67 -6.47
N GLN A 171 3.82 -3.34 -6.83
CA GLN A 171 4.76 -4.24 -7.52
C GLN A 171 4.13 -4.92 -8.76
N ALA A 172 3.54 -4.12 -9.66
CA ALA A 172 2.79 -4.67 -10.76
C ALA A 172 3.71 -5.31 -11.81
N ARG A 173 3.34 -6.52 -12.25
CA ARG A 173 3.98 -7.25 -13.34
C ARG A 173 3.17 -7.11 -14.61
N SER A 174 3.89 -6.91 -15.71
CA SER A 174 3.35 -6.92 -17.07
C SER A 174 2.70 -8.27 -17.42
N PRO A 175 1.89 -8.33 -18.50
CA PRO A 175 1.30 -9.57 -18.99
C PRO A 175 2.32 -10.70 -19.12
N PHE A 176 1.90 -11.93 -18.80
CA PHE A 176 2.73 -13.12 -18.90
C PHE A 176 1.91 -14.34 -19.33
N SER A 177 2.59 -15.28 -19.99
CA SER A 177 1.98 -16.53 -20.44
C SER A 177 2.46 -17.70 -19.59
N LEU A 178 1.52 -18.51 -19.13
CA LEU A 178 1.76 -19.86 -18.66
C LEU A 178 1.43 -20.84 -19.80
N VAL A 179 1.77 -22.12 -19.65
CA VAL A 179 1.50 -23.13 -20.69
C VAL A 179 0.00 -23.18 -20.97
N GLY A 180 -0.42 -22.62 -22.12
CA GLY A 180 -1.82 -22.59 -22.57
C GLY A 180 -2.69 -21.47 -22.00
N GLU A 181 -2.13 -20.50 -21.25
CA GLU A 181 -2.92 -19.46 -20.57
C GLU A 181 -2.20 -18.11 -20.56
N GLN A 182 -2.89 -17.04 -20.99
CA GLN A 182 -2.42 -15.66 -20.87
C GLN A 182 -3.08 -14.98 -19.66
N ILE A 183 -2.26 -14.28 -18.88
CA ILE A 183 -2.67 -13.42 -17.77
C ILE A 183 -2.21 -12.00 -18.09
N ASP A 184 -3.11 -11.03 -17.98
CA ASP A 184 -2.88 -9.63 -18.40
C ASP A 184 -2.00 -8.87 -17.40
N GLY A 185 -1.77 -9.44 -16.22
CA GLY A 185 -0.79 -8.94 -15.26
C GLY A 185 -1.00 -9.51 -13.87
N SER A 186 -0.20 -9.05 -12.92
CA SER A 186 -0.39 -9.37 -11.51
C SER A 186 0.17 -8.27 -10.62
N PHE A 187 -0.34 -8.13 -9.41
CA PHE A 187 0.22 -7.23 -8.41
C PHE A 187 0.17 -7.86 -7.00
N GLN A 188 0.93 -7.28 -6.07
CA GLN A 188 0.93 -7.65 -4.66
C GLN A 188 0.21 -6.57 -3.84
N LEU A 189 -0.68 -7.00 -2.96
CA LEU A 189 -1.34 -6.15 -1.99
C LEU A 189 -1.36 -6.89 -0.64
N GLY A 190 -0.66 -6.34 0.35
CA GLY A 190 -0.30 -7.08 1.56
C GLY A 190 0.52 -8.33 1.20
N ASN A 191 0.14 -9.48 1.77
CA ASN A 191 0.81 -10.76 1.52
C ASN A 191 0.13 -11.58 0.41
N GLU A 192 -0.83 -10.99 -0.31
CA GLU A 192 -1.64 -11.67 -1.31
C GLU A 192 -1.23 -11.29 -2.73
N THR A 193 -1.28 -12.26 -3.64
CA THR A 193 -1.05 -12.04 -5.07
C THR A 193 -2.38 -11.95 -5.79
N TYR A 194 -2.58 -10.88 -6.54
CA TYR A 194 -3.75 -10.64 -7.37
C TYR A 194 -3.37 -10.80 -8.84
N LEU A 195 -4.07 -11.68 -9.56
CA LEU A 195 -4.00 -11.75 -11.01
C LEU A 195 -4.96 -10.74 -11.64
N ILE A 196 -4.56 -10.13 -12.75
CA ILE A 196 -5.35 -9.15 -13.48
C ILE A 196 -5.88 -9.81 -14.76
N GLU A 197 -7.17 -9.60 -15.02
CA GLU A 197 -7.75 -9.68 -16.36
C GLU A 197 -8.31 -8.30 -16.70
N ALA A 198 -7.96 -7.77 -17.87
CA ALA A 198 -8.30 -6.42 -18.28
C ALA A 198 -8.99 -6.39 -19.64
N LYS A 199 -10.14 -5.74 -19.72
CA LYS A 199 -10.89 -5.58 -20.97
C LYS A 199 -11.23 -4.13 -21.24
N TRP A 200 -10.71 -3.63 -22.36
CA TRP A 200 -11.16 -2.38 -22.95
C TRP A 200 -12.32 -2.64 -23.92
N VAL A 201 -13.53 -2.75 -23.39
CA VAL A 201 -14.76 -2.85 -24.17
C VAL A 201 -15.74 -1.76 -23.74
N ARG A 202 -16.59 -1.32 -24.68
CA ARG A 202 -17.63 -0.32 -24.38
C ARG A 202 -18.82 -0.96 -23.66
N ASP A 203 -19.22 -2.14 -24.12
CA ASP A 203 -20.39 -2.82 -23.58
C ASP A 203 -20.06 -3.47 -22.23
N PRO A 204 -20.95 -3.39 -21.24
CA PRO A 204 -20.71 -3.99 -19.93
C PRO A 204 -20.55 -5.51 -20.01
N ILE A 205 -19.65 -6.04 -19.19
CA ILE A 205 -19.35 -7.48 -19.17
C ILE A 205 -20.44 -8.27 -18.43
N GLY A 206 -20.74 -9.46 -18.97
CA GLY A 206 -21.66 -10.44 -18.39
C GLY A 206 -20.97 -11.56 -17.60
N ALA A 207 -21.76 -12.50 -17.07
CA ALA A 207 -21.27 -13.58 -16.21
C ALA A 207 -20.27 -14.52 -16.89
N ALA A 208 -20.41 -14.77 -18.20
CA ALA A 208 -19.60 -15.77 -18.92
C ALA A 208 -18.09 -15.49 -18.82
N GLU A 209 -17.69 -14.22 -18.95
CA GLU A 209 -16.29 -13.83 -18.88
C GLU A 209 -15.77 -13.88 -17.44
N LEU A 210 -16.59 -13.47 -16.47
CA LEU A 210 -16.25 -13.56 -15.05
C LEU A 210 -16.04 -15.02 -14.61
N HIS A 211 -16.90 -15.94 -15.07
CA HIS A 211 -16.75 -17.38 -14.82
C HIS A 211 -15.50 -17.95 -15.49
N THR A 212 -15.19 -17.50 -16.71
CA THR A 212 -13.98 -17.91 -17.41
C THR A 212 -12.73 -17.52 -16.60
N PHE A 213 -12.68 -16.28 -16.11
CA PHE A 213 -11.58 -15.81 -15.28
C PHE A 213 -11.52 -16.50 -13.91
N GLN A 214 -12.66 -16.73 -13.26
CA GLN A 214 -12.72 -17.52 -12.01
C GLN A 214 -12.17 -18.93 -12.22
N GLY A 215 -12.51 -19.59 -13.34
CA GLY A 215 -12.00 -20.92 -13.68
C GLY A 215 -10.47 -20.94 -13.85
N LYS A 216 -9.87 -19.85 -14.37
CA LYS A 216 -8.42 -19.67 -14.42
C LYS A 216 -7.83 -19.58 -13.00
N LEU A 217 -8.47 -18.82 -12.11
CA LEU A 217 -8.03 -18.65 -10.71
C LEU A 217 -8.12 -19.94 -9.89
N ASP A 218 -9.11 -20.78 -10.16
CA ASP A 218 -9.29 -22.06 -9.45
C ASP A 218 -8.16 -23.05 -9.73
N GLN A 219 -7.38 -22.84 -10.80
CA GLN A 219 -6.17 -23.61 -11.12
C GLN A 219 -4.90 -23.04 -10.47
N LYS A 220 -5.00 -21.93 -9.73
CA LYS A 220 -3.88 -21.28 -9.04
C LYS A 220 -3.83 -21.71 -7.58
N ALA A 221 -2.80 -21.25 -6.87
CA ALA A 221 -2.68 -21.46 -5.44
C ALA A 221 -3.95 -21.00 -4.71
N ALA A 222 -4.32 -21.67 -3.62
CA ALA A 222 -5.59 -21.44 -2.94
C ALA A 222 -5.80 -19.97 -2.52
N TRP A 223 -4.71 -19.27 -2.20
CA TRP A 223 -4.66 -17.87 -1.78
C TRP A 223 -4.65 -16.86 -2.94
N ALA A 224 -4.50 -17.30 -4.19
CA ALA A 224 -4.53 -16.39 -5.33
C ALA A 224 -5.94 -15.78 -5.50
N ARG A 225 -5.97 -14.45 -5.68
CA ARG A 225 -7.19 -13.69 -5.94
C ARG A 225 -7.13 -13.06 -7.33
N GLY A 226 -8.27 -12.64 -7.85
CA GLY A 226 -8.37 -11.99 -9.15
C GLY A 226 -8.96 -10.59 -9.05
N VAL A 227 -8.46 -9.69 -9.89
CA VAL A 227 -9.12 -8.43 -10.21
C VAL A 227 -9.50 -8.45 -11.69
N PHE A 228 -10.80 -8.36 -11.95
CA PHE A 228 -11.33 -8.20 -13.30
C PHE A 228 -11.61 -6.72 -13.54
N ILE A 229 -10.97 -6.15 -14.56
CA ILE A 229 -11.07 -4.73 -14.89
C ILE A 229 -11.77 -4.59 -16.23
N SER A 230 -12.94 -3.95 -16.24
CA SER A 230 -13.70 -3.68 -17.47
C SER A 230 -13.88 -2.19 -17.67
N TYR A 231 -13.43 -1.64 -18.80
CA TYR A 231 -13.64 -0.22 -19.08
C TYR A 231 -15.13 0.16 -19.11
N GLY A 232 -15.95 -0.63 -19.80
CA GLY A 232 -17.41 -0.47 -19.90
C GLY A 232 -18.20 -0.94 -18.68
N GLY A 233 -17.53 -1.47 -17.66
CA GLY A 233 -18.18 -1.98 -16.44
C GLY A 233 -18.84 -3.35 -16.62
N PHE A 234 -19.89 -3.61 -15.83
CA PHE A 234 -20.53 -4.92 -15.69
C PHE A 234 -22.05 -4.79 -15.72
N THR A 235 -22.72 -5.79 -16.31
CA THR A 235 -24.19 -5.89 -16.29
C THR A 235 -24.66 -6.35 -14.91
N GLN A 236 -25.79 -5.83 -14.44
CA GLN A 236 -26.38 -6.26 -13.16
C GLN A 236 -26.81 -7.73 -13.20
N GLU A 237 -27.40 -8.16 -14.31
CA GLU A 237 -27.75 -9.56 -14.57
C GLU A 237 -26.52 -10.47 -14.56
N GLY A 238 -25.41 -10.03 -15.16
CA GLY A 238 -24.15 -10.76 -15.16
C GLY A 238 -23.51 -10.86 -13.77
N LEU A 239 -23.51 -9.78 -12.99
CA LEU A 239 -23.04 -9.81 -11.60
C LEU A 239 -23.90 -10.74 -10.73
N HIS A 240 -25.22 -10.70 -10.91
CA HIS A 240 -26.14 -11.60 -10.21
C HIS A 240 -25.90 -13.07 -10.59
N ALA A 241 -25.76 -13.37 -11.88
CA ALA A 241 -25.50 -14.72 -12.37
C ALA A 241 -24.11 -15.25 -11.95
N PHE A 242 -23.10 -14.39 -11.86
CA PHE A 242 -21.77 -14.77 -11.36
C PHE A 242 -21.81 -15.26 -9.90
N GLY A 243 -22.73 -14.69 -9.11
CA GLY A 243 -23.00 -15.07 -7.74
C GLY A 243 -22.06 -14.40 -6.72
N ARG A 244 -22.12 -14.88 -5.47
CA ARG A 244 -21.39 -14.31 -4.33
C ARG A 244 -20.25 -15.21 -3.84
N GLY A 245 -19.33 -14.63 -3.07
CA GLY A 245 -18.25 -15.37 -2.39
C GLY A 245 -17.18 -15.92 -3.32
N ARG A 246 -16.95 -15.22 -4.44
CA ARG A 246 -15.96 -15.58 -5.46
C ARG A 246 -14.58 -15.00 -5.13
N LYS A 247 -13.53 -15.52 -5.77
CA LYS A 247 -12.15 -15.01 -5.61
C LYS A 247 -11.85 -13.79 -6.50
N VAL A 248 -12.86 -13.32 -7.25
CA VAL A 248 -12.76 -12.22 -8.21
C VAL A 248 -13.41 -10.97 -7.62
N ILE A 249 -12.67 -9.88 -7.69
CA ILE A 249 -13.17 -8.52 -7.44
C ILE A 249 -13.20 -7.78 -8.77
N CYS A 250 -14.25 -6.98 -8.97
CA CYS A 250 -14.50 -6.26 -10.19
C CYS A 250 -14.24 -4.76 -10.00
N MET A 251 -13.68 -4.13 -11.03
CA MET A 251 -13.44 -2.69 -11.08
C MET A 251 -13.77 -2.17 -12.48
N SER A 252 -14.48 -1.04 -12.54
CA SER A 252 -14.88 -0.44 -13.81
C SER A 252 -13.91 0.68 -14.25
N GLY A 253 -13.96 1.05 -15.54
CA GLY A 253 -13.29 2.26 -16.02
C GLY A 253 -13.78 3.53 -15.32
N GLU A 254 -15.05 3.56 -14.91
CA GLU A 254 -15.63 4.64 -14.12
C GLU A 254 -15.03 4.71 -12.71
N ASP A 255 -14.80 3.58 -12.04
CA ASP A 255 -14.11 3.54 -10.75
C ASP A 255 -12.70 4.13 -10.88
N ILE A 256 -11.94 3.72 -11.91
CA ILE A 256 -10.58 4.24 -12.15
C ILE A 256 -10.63 5.75 -12.41
N TYR A 257 -11.56 6.21 -13.26
CA TYR A 257 -11.70 7.62 -13.58
C TYR A 257 -12.05 8.47 -12.35
N LYS A 258 -13.00 8.02 -11.52
CA LYS A 258 -13.40 8.70 -10.29
C LYS A 258 -12.29 8.68 -9.24
N ALA A 259 -11.58 7.57 -9.10
CA ALA A 259 -10.44 7.46 -8.19
C ALA A 259 -9.36 8.49 -8.53
N LEU A 260 -8.95 8.53 -9.80
CA LEU A 260 -7.98 9.52 -10.29
C LEU A 260 -8.49 10.96 -10.12
N GLY A 261 -9.77 11.20 -10.43
CA GLY A 261 -10.39 12.52 -10.27
C GLY A 261 -10.46 13.01 -8.83
N ARG A 262 -10.65 12.10 -7.86
CA ARG A 262 -10.67 12.37 -6.42
C ARG A 262 -9.29 12.25 -5.76
N ARG A 263 -8.24 11.95 -6.54
CA ARG A 263 -6.88 11.64 -6.09
C ARG A 263 -6.82 10.54 -5.03
N ILE A 264 -7.69 9.54 -5.15
CA ILE A 264 -7.70 8.36 -4.29
C ILE A 264 -6.67 7.36 -4.86
N PRO A 265 -5.67 6.91 -4.06
CA PRO A 265 -4.73 5.88 -4.48
C PRO A 265 -5.44 4.58 -4.89
N ILE A 266 -4.99 3.93 -5.97
CA ILE A 266 -5.68 2.73 -6.47
C ILE A 266 -5.62 1.57 -5.46
N ALA A 267 -4.56 1.52 -4.63
CA ALA A 267 -4.48 0.55 -3.53
C ALA A 267 -5.67 0.66 -2.57
N GLU A 268 -6.04 1.88 -2.17
CA GLU A 268 -7.18 2.11 -1.26
C GLU A 268 -8.50 1.68 -1.90
N VAL A 269 -8.67 1.91 -3.21
CA VAL A 269 -9.86 1.45 -3.94
C VAL A 269 -9.97 -0.07 -3.92
N ILE A 270 -8.87 -0.77 -4.19
CA ILE A 270 -8.83 -2.23 -4.17
C ILE A 270 -9.09 -2.75 -2.75
N GLU A 271 -8.45 -2.19 -1.73
CA GLU A 271 -8.66 -2.58 -0.32
C GLU A 271 -10.13 -2.46 0.11
N ARG A 272 -10.79 -1.34 -0.22
CA ARG A 272 -12.22 -1.18 0.10
C ARG A 272 -13.10 -2.14 -0.68
N LYS A 273 -12.78 -2.43 -1.95
CA LYS A 273 -13.49 -3.45 -2.73
C LYS A 273 -13.28 -4.85 -2.17
N VAL A 274 -12.07 -5.19 -1.72
CA VAL A 274 -11.74 -6.46 -1.04
C VAL A 274 -12.57 -6.59 0.24
N ARG A 275 -12.60 -5.55 1.08
CA ARG A 275 -13.40 -5.54 2.30
C ARG A 275 -14.89 -5.72 1.98
N ALA A 276 -15.42 -4.97 1.04
CA ALA A 276 -16.83 -5.07 0.66
C ALA A 276 -17.18 -6.47 0.10
N ALA A 277 -16.30 -7.06 -0.72
CA ALA A 277 -16.47 -8.42 -1.22
C ALA A 277 -16.44 -9.46 -0.08
N ALA A 278 -15.57 -9.28 0.91
CA ALA A 278 -15.50 -10.15 2.08
C ALA A 278 -16.74 -10.04 2.97
N GLU A 279 -17.27 -8.83 3.17
CA GLU A 279 -18.42 -8.57 4.04
C GLU A 279 -19.77 -8.95 3.40
N THR A 280 -19.92 -8.73 2.09
CA THR A 280 -21.22 -8.87 1.39
C THR A 280 -21.26 -10.02 0.40
N GLY A 281 -20.10 -10.54 0.02
CA GLY A 281 -19.93 -11.50 -1.06
C GLY A 281 -20.04 -10.90 -2.47
N ALA A 282 -20.29 -9.59 -2.62
CA ALA A 282 -20.45 -8.95 -3.93
C ALA A 282 -19.11 -8.81 -4.68
N ALA A 283 -19.05 -9.25 -5.93
CA ALA A 283 -17.86 -9.11 -6.76
C ALA A 283 -17.61 -7.65 -7.18
N PHE A 284 -18.66 -6.84 -7.31
CA PHE A 284 -18.57 -5.44 -7.72
C PHE A 284 -19.36 -4.54 -6.76
N VAL A 285 -18.70 -3.50 -6.26
CA VAL A 285 -19.33 -2.37 -5.57
C VAL A 285 -18.79 -1.08 -6.21
N PRO A 286 -19.64 -0.15 -6.68
CA PRO A 286 -19.21 1.11 -7.27
C PRO A 286 -18.38 1.96 -6.31
N LEU A 287 -17.43 2.73 -6.85
CA LEU A 287 -16.57 3.58 -6.04
C LEU A 287 -17.35 4.55 -5.12
N ASP A 288 -18.43 5.15 -5.59
CA ASP A 288 -19.19 6.14 -4.81
C ASP A 288 -19.86 5.54 -3.57
N GLU A 289 -20.22 4.26 -3.61
CA GLU A 289 -20.74 3.55 -2.44
C GLU A 289 -19.66 3.28 -1.39
N LEU A 290 -18.42 3.05 -1.83
CA LEU A 290 -17.26 2.78 -0.97
C LEU A 290 -16.65 4.06 -0.39
N PHE A 291 -16.78 5.18 -1.08
CA PHE A 291 -16.19 6.47 -0.73
C PHE A 291 -17.27 7.55 -0.67
N LYS A 292 -18.23 7.38 0.25
CA LYS A 292 -19.25 8.41 0.54
C LYS A 292 -18.55 9.75 0.84
N PRO A 293 -19.06 10.87 0.29
CA PRO A 293 -18.48 12.20 0.49
C PRO A 293 -18.58 12.66 1.95
#